data_AF-A0A2V4ESU3-F1
#
_entry.id   AF-A0A2V4ESU3-F1
#
_cell.length_a   1.000
_cell.length_b   1.000
_cell.length_c   1.000
_cell.angle_alpha   90.00
_cell.angle_beta   90.00
_cell.angle_gamma   90.00
#
_symmetry.space_group_name_H-M   'P 1'
#
loop_
_entity.id
_entity.type
_entity.pdbx_description
1 polymer ?
#
loop_
_entity_poly.entity_id
_entity_poly.type
_entity_poly.pdbx_seq_one_letter_code
_entity_poly.pdbx_strand_id
1 'polypeptide(L)'
;MNEVDELYEKIQLADESLPTPNFNQTNVNYPKNPYTNEIYEANDLYRYGHRKGFNETCWLTEEEIKAKGLQLKPDEIANFIESDLYQNDTHYRNVKFYNVEQLDKASFDTLPIDVKPTPSWVRNDAAEEVMKAQKIAILHNSCSSPRYNPINHSIHMPHPSQYDTAEGYYNDLFHEFGHSTAKQLNRTPTTLAETVVFARKEALVAELTAIKLCGLFKI
;
A
#
# COMPACT_ATOMS: atom_id res chain seq x y z
N MET A 1 35.94 4.20 -1.34
CA MET A 1 34.56 4.63 -1.08
C MET A 1 34.64 6.13 -0.77
N ASN A 2 33.93 6.98 -1.49
CA ASN A 2 34.05 8.44 -1.26
C ASN A 2 33.16 8.85 -0.06
N GLU A 3 33.39 10.03 0.52
CA GLU A 3 32.63 10.53 1.70
C GLU A 3 31.11 10.61 1.45
N VAL A 4 30.70 10.78 0.19
CA VAL A 4 29.29 10.83 -0.22
C VAL A 4 28.67 9.43 -0.19
N ASP A 5 29.41 8.38 -0.59
CA ASP A 5 28.98 6.98 -0.46
C ASP A 5 28.78 6.57 1.00
N GLU A 6 29.66 7.02 1.90
CA GLU A 6 29.52 6.73 3.34
C GLU A 6 28.33 7.45 3.98
N LEU A 7 28.04 8.68 3.55
CA LEU A 7 26.83 9.40 4.00
C LEU A 7 25.56 8.67 3.52
N TYR A 8 25.56 8.16 2.29
CA TYR A 8 24.43 7.38 1.77
C TYR A 8 24.19 6.11 2.55
N GLU A 9 25.23 5.32 2.82
CA GLU A 9 25.05 4.09 3.61
C GLU A 9 24.49 4.40 4.99
N LYS A 10 24.87 5.52 5.61
CA LYS A 10 24.32 5.93 6.92
C LYS A 10 22.86 6.35 6.85
N ILE A 11 22.43 7.06 5.80
CA ILE A 11 21.03 7.44 5.59
C ILE A 11 20.18 6.20 5.32
N GLN A 12 20.65 5.32 4.42
CA GLN A 12 19.98 4.08 4.07
C GLN A 12 19.84 3.15 5.28
N LEU A 13 20.90 3.00 6.08
CA LEU A 13 20.85 2.20 7.31
C LEU A 13 19.91 2.80 8.36
N ALA A 14 19.78 4.13 8.42
CA ALA A 14 18.84 4.79 9.32
C ALA A 14 17.39 4.54 8.89
N ASP A 15 17.10 4.67 7.60
CA ASP A 15 15.78 4.39 7.02
C ASP A 15 15.39 2.90 7.15
N GLU A 16 16.30 1.99 6.81
CA GLU A 16 16.11 0.54 6.97
C GLU A 16 16.01 0.09 8.44
N SER A 17 16.54 0.88 9.37
CA SER A 17 16.42 0.64 10.81
C SER A 17 15.11 1.13 11.41
N LEU A 18 14.34 1.95 10.68
CA LEU A 18 12.97 2.23 11.06
C LEU A 18 12.22 0.89 11.04
N PRO A 19 11.46 0.57 12.10
CA PRO A 19 10.70 -0.66 12.11
C PRO A 19 9.76 -0.64 10.90
N THR A 20 10.04 -1.49 9.91
CA THR A 20 9.01 -1.84 8.92
C THR A 20 7.82 -2.31 9.73
N PRO A 21 6.62 -1.73 9.55
CA PRO A 21 5.43 -2.27 10.18
C PRO A 21 5.36 -3.75 9.80
N ASN A 22 5.65 -4.62 10.75
CA ASN A 22 5.62 -6.04 10.51
C ASN A 22 4.24 -6.42 9.95
N PHE A 23 4.20 -7.43 9.08
CA PHE A 23 2.98 -8.17 8.77
C PHE A 23 2.39 -8.68 10.08
N ASN A 24 1.54 -7.89 10.73
CA ASN A 24 0.83 -8.28 11.91
C ASN A 24 -0.67 -8.13 11.64
N GLN A 25 -1.46 -9.00 12.27
CA GLN A 25 -2.92 -8.97 12.19
C GLN A 25 -3.53 -7.72 12.84
N THR A 26 -2.74 -6.72 13.23
CA THR A 26 -3.27 -5.42 13.70
C THR A 26 -3.28 -4.38 12.58
N ASN A 27 -2.83 -4.78 11.38
CA ASN A 27 -2.77 -3.95 10.20
C ASN A 27 -4.17 -3.76 9.61
N VAL A 28 -4.59 -2.50 9.47
CA VAL A 28 -5.90 -2.13 8.95
C VAL A 28 -6.09 -2.49 7.47
N ASN A 29 -5.00 -2.77 6.76
CA ASN A 29 -4.98 -3.21 5.36
C ASN A 29 -4.87 -4.74 5.21
N TYR A 30 -4.87 -5.51 6.29
CA TYR A 30 -4.87 -6.96 6.21
C TYR A 30 -6.23 -7.49 5.73
N PRO A 31 -6.28 -8.56 4.92
CA PRO A 31 -7.52 -9.18 4.50
C PRO A 31 -8.43 -9.49 5.68
N LYS A 32 -9.64 -8.94 5.67
CA LYS A 32 -10.63 -9.14 6.72
C LYS A 32 -12.00 -9.48 6.17
N ASN A 33 -12.81 -10.14 6.99
CA ASN A 33 -14.20 -10.41 6.66
C ASN A 33 -15.05 -9.14 6.89
N PRO A 34 -15.83 -8.66 5.90
CA PRO A 34 -16.64 -7.43 6.03
C PRO A 34 -17.80 -7.55 7.03
N TYR A 35 -18.23 -8.76 7.39
CA TYR A 35 -19.32 -9.00 8.33
C TYR A 35 -18.88 -9.13 9.77
N THR A 36 -17.74 -9.77 10.01
CA THR A 36 -17.23 -10.03 11.38
C THR A 36 -16.12 -9.07 11.79
N ASN A 37 -15.50 -8.35 10.83
CA ASN A 37 -14.23 -7.65 10.99
C ASN A 37 -13.07 -8.55 11.47
N GLU A 38 -13.25 -9.87 11.41
CA GLU A 38 -12.19 -10.83 11.71
C GLU A 38 -11.13 -10.75 10.60
N ILE A 39 -9.88 -10.68 11.01
CA ILE A 39 -8.74 -10.64 10.10
C ILE A 39 -8.41 -12.07 9.72
N TYR A 40 -8.42 -12.36 8.41
CA TYR A 40 -8.10 -13.69 7.94
C TYR A 40 -6.63 -14.00 8.18
N GLU A 41 -6.36 -15.13 8.81
CA GLU A 41 -5.01 -15.70 8.88
C GLU A 41 -4.66 -16.37 7.54
N ALA A 42 -4.52 -15.56 6.50
CA ALA A 42 -4.27 -15.98 5.13
C ALA A 42 -3.08 -15.20 4.54
N ASN A 43 -1.87 -15.64 4.89
CA ASN A 43 -0.61 -14.93 4.61
C ASN A 43 -0.42 -14.55 3.12
N ASP A 44 -0.91 -15.42 2.24
CA ASP A 44 -0.71 -15.30 0.81
C ASP A 44 -1.79 -14.44 0.16
N LEU A 45 -3.00 -14.43 0.72
CA LEU A 45 -4.16 -13.71 0.19
C LEU A 45 -3.86 -12.23 -0.03
N TYR A 46 -3.25 -11.57 0.96
CA TYR A 46 -2.84 -10.17 0.85
C TYR A 46 -1.88 -9.95 -0.33
N ARG A 47 -0.82 -10.78 -0.42
CA ARG A 47 0.26 -10.60 -1.40
C ARG A 47 -0.25 -10.81 -2.82
N TYR A 48 -1.11 -11.80 -3.03
CA TYR A 48 -1.74 -12.06 -4.33
C TYR A 48 -2.80 -10.99 -4.66
N GLY A 49 -3.56 -10.54 -3.67
CA GLY A 49 -4.62 -9.54 -3.85
C GLY A 49 -4.09 -8.20 -4.33
N HIS A 50 -3.04 -7.70 -3.68
CA HIS A 50 -2.36 -6.49 -4.09
C HIS A 50 -1.77 -6.59 -5.50
N ARG A 51 -1.21 -7.74 -5.88
CA ARG A 51 -0.71 -7.97 -7.25
C ARG A 51 -1.81 -7.90 -8.29
N LYS A 52 -3.04 -8.26 -7.95
CA LYS A 52 -4.21 -8.13 -8.83
C LYS A 52 -4.77 -6.71 -8.86
N GLY A 53 -4.30 -5.81 -8.01
CA GLY A 53 -4.68 -4.40 -8.02
C GLY A 53 -5.98 -4.09 -7.26
N PHE A 54 -6.43 -4.98 -6.38
CA PHE A 54 -7.54 -4.67 -5.48
C PHE A 54 -7.12 -3.58 -4.48
N ASN A 55 -8.04 -2.67 -4.20
CA ASN A 55 -7.88 -1.53 -3.31
C ASN A 55 -8.62 -1.73 -1.98
N GLU A 56 -9.64 -2.60 -1.94
CA GLU A 56 -10.36 -2.94 -0.73
C GLU A 56 -9.67 -4.02 0.08
N THR A 57 -9.80 -3.87 1.39
CA THR A 57 -9.18 -4.74 2.40
C THR A 57 -10.12 -5.86 2.83
N CYS A 58 -11.38 -5.79 2.40
CA CYS A 58 -12.40 -6.79 2.70
C CYS A 58 -12.37 -7.93 1.68
N TRP A 59 -12.40 -9.15 2.19
CA TRP A 59 -12.39 -10.39 1.42
C TRP A 59 -13.47 -11.33 1.95
N LEU A 60 -13.88 -12.28 1.12
CA LEU A 60 -14.79 -13.34 1.49
C LEU A 60 -14.33 -14.65 0.86
N THR A 61 -14.52 -15.75 1.56
CA THR A 61 -14.37 -17.10 1.01
C THR A 61 -15.54 -17.44 0.10
N GLU A 62 -15.33 -18.40 -0.81
CA GLU A 62 -16.40 -18.93 -1.66
C GLU A 62 -17.58 -19.48 -0.83
N GLU A 63 -17.30 -20.08 0.33
CA GLU A 63 -18.32 -20.60 1.24
C GLU A 63 -19.15 -19.49 1.88
N GLU A 64 -18.51 -18.40 2.32
CA GLU A 64 -19.20 -17.23 2.90
C GLU A 64 -20.07 -16.51 1.85
N ILE A 65 -19.59 -16.38 0.62
CA ILE A 65 -20.37 -15.83 -0.51
C ILE A 65 -21.64 -16.66 -0.73
N LYS A 66 -21.50 -17.99 -0.81
CA LYS A 66 -22.63 -18.91 -0.98
C LYS A 66 -23.60 -18.84 0.21
N ALA A 67 -23.08 -18.86 1.43
CA ALA A 67 -23.87 -18.83 2.67
C ALA A 67 -24.67 -17.53 2.82
N LYS A 68 -24.15 -16.40 2.33
CA LYS A 68 -24.81 -15.09 2.34
C LYS A 68 -25.66 -14.82 1.10
N GLY A 69 -25.64 -15.70 0.11
CA GLY A 69 -26.39 -15.53 -1.14
C GLY A 69 -25.85 -14.42 -2.05
N LEU A 70 -24.59 -14.04 -1.88
CA LEU A 70 -23.94 -12.99 -2.67
C LEU A 70 -23.63 -13.50 -4.08
N GLN A 71 -23.61 -12.57 -5.04
CA GLN A 71 -23.32 -12.84 -6.45
C GLN A 71 -22.01 -12.15 -6.85
N LEU A 72 -21.16 -12.91 -7.55
CA LEU A 72 -19.95 -12.40 -8.19
C LEU A 72 -20.29 -11.86 -9.58
N LYS A 73 -19.51 -10.90 -10.08
CA LYS A 73 -19.59 -10.52 -11.49
C LYS A 73 -19.23 -11.72 -12.37
N PRO A 74 -19.94 -11.98 -13.49
CA PRO A 74 -19.72 -13.18 -14.30
C PRO A 74 -18.27 -13.38 -14.78
N ASP A 75 -17.57 -12.29 -15.06
CA ASP A 75 -16.17 -12.25 -15.50
C ASP A 75 -15.16 -12.44 -14.35
N GLU A 76 -15.58 -12.26 -13.10
CA GLU A 76 -14.74 -12.39 -11.91
C GLU A 76 -14.81 -13.77 -11.24
N ILE A 77 -15.75 -14.64 -11.63
CA ILE A 77 -15.97 -15.96 -11.01
C ILE A 77 -14.69 -16.82 -11.00
N ALA A 78 -13.93 -16.78 -12.10
CA ALA A 78 -12.67 -17.52 -12.24
C ALA A 78 -11.45 -16.75 -11.67
N ASN A 79 -11.61 -15.50 -11.26
CA ASN A 79 -10.53 -14.61 -10.85
C ASN A 79 -10.28 -14.64 -9.31
N PHE A 80 -10.50 -15.80 -8.68
CA PHE A 80 -10.24 -15.98 -7.25
C PHE A 80 -8.76 -16.01 -6.91
N ILE A 81 -8.47 -15.97 -5.61
CA ILE A 81 -7.16 -16.21 -5.03
C ILE A 81 -7.25 -17.44 -4.13
N GLU A 82 -6.35 -18.40 -4.33
CA GLU A 82 -6.19 -19.53 -3.41
C GLU A 82 -5.17 -19.17 -2.34
N SER A 83 -5.55 -19.37 -1.09
CA SER A 83 -4.67 -19.25 0.07
C SER A 83 -5.07 -20.28 1.11
N ASP A 84 -4.11 -20.68 1.94
CA ASP A 84 -4.42 -21.37 3.18
C ASP A 84 -5.13 -20.40 4.15
N LEU A 85 -6.03 -20.95 4.97
CA LEU A 85 -6.77 -20.25 6.01
C LEU A 85 -6.60 -21.00 7.33
N TYR A 86 -6.20 -20.28 8.37
CA TYR A 86 -6.15 -20.79 9.74
C TYR A 86 -7.30 -20.17 10.53
N GLN A 87 -8.17 -21.00 11.09
CA GLN A 87 -9.31 -20.55 11.88
C GLN A 87 -9.63 -21.57 12.96
N ASN A 88 -9.82 -21.12 14.21
CA ASN A 88 -10.17 -21.97 15.36
C ASN A 88 -9.25 -23.22 15.48
N ASP A 89 -7.92 -23.00 15.46
CA ASP A 89 -6.89 -24.06 15.48
C ASP A 89 -6.97 -25.07 14.32
N THR A 90 -7.78 -24.79 13.29
CA THR A 90 -7.97 -25.65 12.13
C THR A 90 -7.29 -25.02 10.90
N HIS A 91 -6.58 -25.86 10.15
CA HIS A 91 -5.89 -25.47 8.91
C HIS A 91 -6.70 -25.93 7.69
N TYR A 92 -7.22 -24.97 6.94
CA TYR A 92 -7.91 -25.19 5.67
C TYR A 92 -6.96 -24.86 4.51
N ARG A 93 -6.80 -25.79 3.58
CA ARG A 93 -5.89 -25.64 2.43
C ARG A 93 -6.62 -25.23 1.17
N ASN A 94 -5.96 -24.42 0.34
CA ASN A 94 -6.46 -24.00 -0.98
C ASN A 94 -7.88 -23.38 -0.92
N VAL A 95 -8.15 -22.58 0.11
CA VAL A 95 -9.42 -21.88 0.23
C VAL A 95 -9.48 -20.78 -0.83
N LYS A 96 -10.61 -20.72 -1.54
CA LYS A 96 -10.85 -19.69 -2.55
C LYS A 96 -11.39 -18.44 -1.90
N PHE A 97 -10.68 -17.35 -2.11
CA PHE A 97 -11.06 -16.02 -1.67
C PHE A 97 -11.39 -15.11 -2.86
N TYR A 98 -12.32 -14.20 -2.62
CA TYR A 98 -12.72 -13.15 -3.52
C TYR A 98 -12.66 -11.82 -2.76
N ASN A 99 -12.16 -10.78 -3.42
CA ASN A 99 -12.25 -9.43 -2.90
C ASN A 99 -13.69 -8.92 -3.04
N VAL A 100 -14.14 -8.06 -2.12
CA VAL A 100 -15.47 -7.46 -2.21
C VAL A 100 -15.69 -6.71 -3.52
N GLU A 101 -14.64 -6.13 -4.12
CA GLU A 101 -14.70 -5.47 -5.42
C GLU A 101 -15.15 -6.40 -6.56
N GLN A 102 -15.08 -7.72 -6.39
CA GLN A 102 -15.47 -8.72 -7.39
C GLN A 102 -16.96 -9.08 -7.34
N LEU A 103 -17.68 -8.61 -6.32
CA LEU A 103 -19.13 -8.79 -6.21
C LEU A 103 -19.87 -7.96 -7.26
N ASP A 104 -21.05 -8.42 -7.66
CA ASP A 104 -21.97 -7.57 -8.39
C ASP A 104 -22.45 -6.40 -7.53
N LYS A 105 -23.01 -5.37 -8.17
CA LYS A 105 -23.43 -4.17 -7.45
C LYS A 105 -24.47 -4.46 -6.37
N ALA A 106 -25.45 -5.31 -6.66
CA ALA A 106 -26.52 -5.63 -5.72
C ALA A 106 -25.99 -6.31 -4.44
N SER A 107 -25.00 -7.19 -4.58
CA SER A 107 -24.37 -7.88 -3.47
C SER A 107 -23.40 -6.96 -2.72
N PHE A 108 -22.60 -6.18 -3.45
CA PHE A 108 -21.69 -5.20 -2.85
C PHE A 108 -22.44 -4.19 -1.98
N ASP A 109 -23.58 -3.67 -2.47
CA ASP A 109 -24.41 -2.69 -1.74
C ASP A 109 -25.05 -3.27 -0.47
N THR A 110 -25.06 -4.61 -0.29
CA THR A 110 -25.55 -5.28 0.94
C THR A 110 -24.45 -5.52 1.98
N LEU A 111 -23.18 -5.29 1.62
CA LEU A 111 -22.09 -5.46 2.56
C LEU A 111 -22.21 -4.42 3.68
N PRO A 112 -21.81 -4.78 4.91
CA PRO A 112 -21.63 -3.79 5.95
C PRO A 112 -20.62 -2.74 5.50
N ILE A 113 -20.87 -1.50 5.89
CA ILE A 113 -19.96 -0.39 5.60
C ILE A 113 -18.62 -0.70 6.26
N ASP A 114 -17.57 -0.77 5.45
CA ASP A 114 -16.20 -0.85 5.97
C ASP A 114 -15.84 0.49 6.62
N VAL A 115 -15.93 0.54 7.95
CA VAL A 115 -15.48 1.70 8.72
C VAL A 115 -13.97 1.64 8.83
N LYS A 116 -13.28 2.23 7.85
CA LYS A 116 -11.82 2.40 7.92
C LYS A 116 -11.50 3.27 9.14
N PRO A 117 -10.55 2.85 10.00
CA PRO A 117 -10.22 3.61 11.19
C PRO A 117 -9.76 5.02 10.81
N THR A 118 -10.28 6.01 11.53
CA THR A 118 -9.83 7.38 11.36
C THR A 118 -8.38 7.49 11.85
N PRO A 119 -7.51 8.20 11.12
CA PRO A 119 -6.17 8.48 11.62
C PRO A 119 -6.23 9.24 12.94
N SER A 120 -5.29 8.95 13.83
CA SER A 120 -5.12 9.65 15.11
C SER A 120 -4.62 11.09 14.92
N TRP A 121 -4.17 11.44 13.72
CA TRP A 121 -3.58 12.71 13.34
C TRP A 121 -4.43 13.43 12.29
N VAL A 122 -4.22 14.76 12.18
CA VAL A 122 -4.96 15.64 11.28
C VAL A 122 -4.22 15.77 9.96
N ARG A 123 -4.94 15.61 8.84
CA ARG A 123 -4.40 15.80 7.49
C ARG A 123 -4.00 17.25 7.24
N ASN A 124 -2.98 17.45 6.41
CA ASN A 124 -2.57 18.77 5.95
C ASN A 124 -3.27 19.08 4.61
N ASP A 125 -4.32 19.89 4.65
CA ASP A 125 -5.16 20.17 3.48
C ASP A 125 -4.35 20.74 2.30
N ALA A 126 -3.37 21.61 2.55
CA ALA A 126 -2.54 22.20 1.51
C ALA A 126 -1.66 21.14 0.81
N ALA A 127 -1.10 20.19 1.58
CA ALA A 127 -0.36 19.07 1.03
C ALA A 127 -1.26 18.16 0.17
N GLU A 128 -2.46 17.83 0.67
CA GLU A 128 -3.43 17.02 -0.06
C GLU A 128 -3.87 17.67 -1.39
N GLU A 129 -4.13 18.98 -1.38
CA GLU A 129 -4.47 19.73 -2.59
C GLU A 129 -3.36 19.69 -3.63
N VAL A 130 -2.10 19.90 -3.20
CA VAL A 130 -0.94 19.85 -4.10
C VAL A 130 -0.74 18.45 -4.66
N MET A 131 -0.84 17.42 -3.83
CA MET A 131 -0.69 16.02 -4.26
C MET A 131 -1.79 15.61 -5.24
N LYS A 132 -3.04 16.03 -4.98
CA LYS A 132 -4.16 15.83 -5.91
C LYS A 132 -3.93 16.49 -7.26
N ALA A 133 -3.29 17.66 -7.29
CA ALA A 133 -2.96 18.37 -8.53
C ALA A 133 -1.89 17.66 -9.39
N GLN A 134 -1.06 16.79 -8.80
CA GLN A 134 0.01 16.08 -9.54
C GLN A 134 -0.51 15.00 -10.48
N LYS A 135 -1.81 14.62 -10.37
CA LYS A 135 -2.44 13.56 -11.18
C LYS A 135 -1.73 12.20 -11.09
N ILE A 136 -1.02 11.95 -10.00
CA ILE A 136 -0.48 10.64 -9.65
C ILE A 136 -1.52 9.89 -8.80
N ALA A 137 -1.78 8.63 -9.11
CA ALA A 137 -2.69 7.82 -8.32
C ALA A 137 -2.02 7.45 -6.98
N ILE A 138 -2.63 7.85 -5.86
CA ILE A 138 -2.20 7.45 -4.52
C ILE A 138 -3.16 6.36 -4.04
N LEU A 139 -2.64 5.14 -3.88
CA LEU A 139 -3.39 3.95 -3.52
C LEU A 139 -3.01 3.51 -2.11
N HIS A 140 -3.97 3.43 -1.20
CA HIS A 140 -3.74 3.02 0.20
C HIS A 140 -3.80 1.51 0.40
N ASN A 141 -3.11 0.76 -0.47
CA ASN A 141 -3.11 -0.71 -0.50
C ASN A 141 -1.75 -1.32 -0.14
N SER A 142 -0.82 -0.54 0.42
CA SER A 142 0.40 -1.10 1.00
C SER A 142 0.20 -1.52 2.45
N CYS A 143 0.90 -2.57 2.89
CA CYS A 143 0.81 -3.08 4.26
C CYS A 143 1.65 -2.22 5.20
N SER A 144 2.86 -1.86 4.75
CA SER A 144 3.89 -1.37 5.64
C SER A 144 4.97 -0.54 4.99
N SER A 145 5.20 -0.74 3.69
CA SER A 145 6.24 0.01 2.97
C SER A 145 5.60 0.88 1.91
N PRO A 146 5.72 2.21 2.00
CA PRO A 146 5.40 3.07 0.87
C PRO A 146 6.24 2.66 -0.35
N ARG A 147 5.71 2.85 -1.56
CA ARG A 147 6.47 2.66 -2.80
C ARG A 147 5.85 3.39 -3.99
N TYR A 148 6.70 3.93 -4.85
CA TYR A 148 6.35 4.38 -6.18
C TYR A 148 6.46 3.23 -7.18
N ASN A 149 5.43 3.05 -8.01
CA ASN A 149 5.42 2.11 -9.11
C ASN A 149 5.59 2.84 -10.45
N PRO A 150 6.75 2.69 -11.13
CA PRO A 150 7.02 3.40 -12.37
C PRO A 150 6.25 2.87 -13.58
N ILE A 151 5.72 1.64 -13.53
CA ILE A 151 5.03 1.01 -14.68
C ILE A 151 3.66 1.65 -14.90
N ASN A 152 2.89 1.79 -13.83
CA ASN A 152 1.53 2.32 -13.85
C ASN A 152 1.47 3.79 -13.38
N HIS A 153 2.60 4.37 -12.96
CA HIS A 153 2.70 5.73 -12.43
C HIS A 153 1.76 5.95 -11.24
N SER A 154 1.89 5.12 -10.21
CA SER A 154 1.13 5.23 -8.96
C SER A 154 2.03 5.16 -7.72
N ILE A 155 1.61 5.82 -6.65
CA ILE A 155 2.20 5.70 -5.32
C ILE A 155 1.31 4.76 -4.50
N HIS A 156 1.92 3.78 -3.86
CA HIS A 156 1.26 2.85 -2.96
C HIS A 156 1.65 3.18 -1.53
N MET A 157 0.68 3.55 -0.70
CA MET A 157 0.87 3.95 0.69
C MET A 157 0.20 2.94 1.64
N PRO A 158 0.74 2.75 2.85
CA PRO A 158 -0.03 2.23 3.98
C PRO A 158 -1.21 3.15 4.29
N HIS A 159 -2.28 2.60 4.86
CA HIS A 159 -3.45 3.42 5.20
C HIS A 159 -3.06 4.50 6.22
N PRO A 160 -3.60 5.73 6.13
CA PRO A 160 -3.16 6.83 6.99
C PRO A 160 -3.28 6.54 8.49
N SER A 161 -4.24 5.71 8.91
CA SER A 161 -4.41 5.30 10.30
C SER A 161 -3.32 4.36 10.85
N GLN A 162 -2.41 3.88 10.00
CA GLN A 162 -1.26 3.07 10.41
C GLN A 162 -0.08 3.92 10.85
N TYR A 163 -0.14 5.22 10.57
CA TYR A 163 0.87 6.18 10.97
C TYR A 163 0.49 6.79 12.31
N ASP A 164 1.46 6.91 13.20
CA ASP A 164 1.27 7.57 14.50
C ASP A 164 1.14 9.09 14.34
N THR A 165 1.78 9.67 13.31
CA THR A 165 1.85 11.11 13.06
C THR A 165 1.59 11.47 11.60
N ALA A 166 1.12 12.69 11.37
CA ALA A 166 1.00 13.26 10.03
C ALA A 166 2.37 13.39 9.35
N GLU A 167 3.40 13.76 10.12
CA GLU A 167 4.79 13.87 9.65
C GLU A 167 5.29 12.56 9.03
N GLY A 168 5.09 11.42 9.71
CA GLY A 168 5.48 10.12 9.17
C GLY A 168 4.77 9.81 7.84
N TYR A 169 3.45 10.01 7.79
CA TYR A 169 2.68 9.75 6.57
C TYR A 169 3.10 10.64 5.39
N TYR A 170 3.23 11.94 5.61
CA TYR A 170 3.58 12.87 4.54
C TYR A 170 5.05 12.78 4.13
N ASN A 171 5.97 12.46 5.05
CA ASN A 171 7.36 12.19 4.72
C ASN A 171 7.46 11.05 3.70
N ASP A 172 6.82 9.91 3.99
CA ASP A 172 6.77 8.76 3.10
C ASP A 172 6.10 9.10 1.77
N LEU A 173 4.94 9.78 1.81
CA LEU A 173 4.24 10.17 0.59
C LEU A 173 5.10 11.07 -0.31
N PHE A 174 5.79 12.04 0.28
CA PHE A 174 6.64 12.98 -0.46
C PHE A 174 7.94 12.33 -0.94
N HIS A 175 8.48 11.36 -0.21
CA HIS A 175 9.60 10.54 -0.66
C HIS A 175 9.22 9.81 -1.96
N GLU A 176 8.10 9.08 -1.96
CA GLU A 176 7.63 8.36 -3.15
C GLU A 176 7.24 9.30 -4.30
N PHE A 177 6.70 10.46 -3.97
CA PHE A 177 6.50 11.52 -4.96
C PHE A 177 7.83 11.98 -5.58
N GLY A 178 8.89 12.12 -4.79
CA GLY A 178 10.23 12.42 -5.26
C GLY A 178 10.73 11.41 -6.30
N HIS A 179 10.53 10.12 -6.06
CA HIS A 179 10.80 9.07 -7.04
C HIS A 179 9.97 9.21 -8.32
N SER A 180 8.70 9.62 -8.22
CA SER A 180 7.82 9.78 -9.38
C SER A 180 8.31 10.79 -10.42
N THR A 181 9.08 11.80 -9.98
CA THR A 181 9.60 12.87 -10.84
C THR A 181 10.79 12.44 -11.70
N ALA A 182 11.42 11.30 -11.42
CA ALA A 182 12.68 10.89 -12.04
C ALA A 182 12.60 10.84 -13.58
N LYS A 183 11.50 10.31 -14.11
CA LYS A 183 11.26 10.23 -15.56
C LYS A 183 11.07 11.60 -16.20
N GLN A 184 10.29 12.47 -15.57
CA GLN A 184 9.98 13.81 -16.11
C GLN A 184 11.20 14.73 -16.09
N LEU A 185 12.10 14.54 -15.12
CA LEU A 185 13.33 15.32 -14.96
C LEU A 185 14.56 14.68 -15.61
N ASN A 186 14.37 13.65 -16.44
CA ASN A 186 15.46 12.93 -17.14
C ASN A 186 16.56 12.42 -16.19
N ARG A 187 16.18 11.91 -15.02
CA ARG A 187 17.11 11.33 -14.02
C ARG A 187 17.25 9.82 -14.15
N THR A 188 16.38 9.16 -14.92
CA THR A 188 16.44 7.72 -15.19
C THR A 188 17.71 7.32 -15.94
N PRO A 189 18.34 6.18 -15.60
CA PRO A 189 19.61 5.80 -16.20
C PRO A 189 19.41 5.35 -17.65
N THR A 190 20.35 5.71 -18.52
CA THR A 190 20.36 5.33 -19.95
C THR A 190 21.51 4.38 -20.28
N THR A 191 22.49 4.28 -19.39
CA THR A 191 23.68 3.42 -19.53
C THR A 191 23.84 2.49 -18.33
N LEU A 192 24.59 1.40 -18.52
CA LEU A 192 24.89 0.45 -17.44
C LEU A 192 25.65 1.12 -16.28
N ALA A 193 26.55 2.06 -16.59
CA ALA A 193 27.31 2.80 -15.58
C ALA A 193 26.39 3.70 -14.73
N GLU A 194 25.40 4.35 -15.36
CA GLU A 194 24.40 5.16 -14.63
C GLU A 194 23.52 4.29 -13.73
N THR A 195 23.14 3.08 -14.17
CA THR A 195 22.33 2.15 -13.37
C THR A 195 22.99 1.79 -12.04
N VAL A 196 24.33 1.63 -12.02
CA VAL A 196 25.08 1.27 -10.80
C VAL A 196 24.94 2.32 -9.70
N VAL A 197 24.87 3.60 -10.06
CA VAL A 197 24.77 4.71 -9.09
C VAL A 197 23.37 5.28 -8.96
N PHE A 198 22.45 4.91 -9.86
CA PHE A 198 21.11 5.46 -9.96
C PHE A 198 20.33 5.31 -8.65
N ALA A 199 20.28 4.11 -8.07
CA ALA A 199 19.50 3.86 -6.85
C ALA A 199 19.88 4.83 -5.71
N ARG A 200 21.18 5.04 -5.49
CA ARG A 200 21.70 5.94 -4.43
C ARG A 200 21.36 7.40 -4.72
N LYS A 201 21.58 7.84 -5.97
CA LYS A 201 21.26 9.21 -6.40
C LYS A 201 19.77 9.49 -6.27
N GLU A 202 18.93 8.53 -6.64
CA GLU A 202 17.48 8.67 -6.58
C GLU A 202 16.94 8.67 -5.16
N ALA A 203 17.44 7.80 -4.29
CA ALA A 203 17.08 7.79 -2.87
C ALA A 203 17.38 9.16 -2.24
N LEU A 204 18.56 9.74 -2.49
CA LEU A 204 18.88 11.08 -1.98
C LEU A 204 17.92 12.15 -2.49
N VAL A 205 17.60 12.14 -3.79
CA VAL A 205 16.67 13.14 -4.34
C VAL A 205 15.28 12.96 -3.75
N ALA A 206 14.82 11.72 -3.53
CA ALA A 206 13.55 11.43 -2.89
C ALA A 206 13.53 11.94 -1.43
N GLU A 207 14.55 11.62 -0.64
CA GLU A 207 14.71 12.10 0.74
C GLU A 207 14.73 13.62 0.84
N LEU A 208 15.56 14.29 0.02
CA LEU A 208 15.63 15.75 0.01
C LEU A 208 14.32 16.39 -0.46
N THR A 209 13.58 15.71 -1.34
CA THR A 209 12.24 16.14 -1.75
C THR A 209 11.28 16.07 -0.57
N ALA A 210 11.27 14.96 0.17
CA ALA A 210 10.45 14.79 1.36
C ALA A 210 10.74 15.87 2.42
N ILE A 211 12.02 16.03 2.81
CA ILE A 211 12.46 17.06 3.76
C ILE A 211 12.01 18.46 3.31
N LYS A 212 12.21 18.78 2.02
CA LYS A 212 11.86 20.10 1.48
C LYS A 212 10.36 20.35 1.53
N LEU A 213 9.55 19.37 1.13
CA LEU A 213 8.10 19.48 1.09
C LEU A 213 7.50 19.51 2.51
N CYS A 214 7.94 18.65 3.43
CA CYS A 214 7.55 18.72 4.84
C CYS A 214 7.83 20.12 5.42
N GLY A 215 9.03 20.65 5.20
CA GLY A 215 9.39 22.01 5.65
C GLY A 215 8.55 23.13 5.00
N LEU A 216 8.17 22.99 3.73
CA LEU A 216 7.30 23.96 3.04
C LEU A 216 5.86 23.94 3.58
N PHE A 217 5.33 22.75 3.87
CA PHE A 217 3.98 22.57 4.40
C PHE A 217 3.90 22.71 5.92
N LYS A 218 5.04 22.89 6.61
CA LYS A 218 5.17 22.97 8.06
C LYS A 218 4.59 21.75 8.77
N ILE A 219 4.89 20.58 8.21
CA ILE A 219 4.54 19.27 8.75
C ILE A 219 5.70 18.81 9.62
#